data_AF-A0A7V1N0I9-F1
#
_entry.id   AF-A0A7V1N0I9-F1
#
_cell.length_a   1.000
_cell.length_b   1.000
_cell.length_c   1.000
_cell.angle_alpha   90.00
_cell.angle_beta   90.00
_cell.angle_gamma   90.00
#
_symmetry.space_group_name_H-M   'P 1'
#
loop_
_entity.id
_entity.type
_entity.pdbx_description
1 polymer ?
#
loop_
_entity_poly.entity_id
_entity_poly.type
_entity_poly.pdbx_seq_one_letter_code
_entity_poly.pdbx_strand_id
1 'polypeptide(L)'
;MVEETGAHFNAALKKMETAGMGETLGSYIVKKKMPHADMSLLARGFKLDIPVTVHVAIGSDITHAGPGVDGEAIGRGTLNDFKLFTGVVSRLKSGVYFNVGSSVVLPEVFIKALSAARNLGEDVSGFMTVNMDMIQSYRPRVNVVNRPVSDSGRGVSLTGHHEIMIPLLYHLLTSEKS
;
A
#
# COMPACT_ATOMS: atom_id res chain seq x y z
N MET A 1 -12.56 22.55 -1.84
CA MET A 1 -11.98 21.38 -1.17
C MET A 1 -12.09 20.10 -2.01
N VAL A 2 -13.30 19.57 -2.33
CA VAL A 2 -13.43 18.35 -3.18
C VAL A 2 -12.96 18.58 -4.62
N GLU A 3 -13.34 19.71 -5.22
CA GLU A 3 -12.98 20.07 -6.60
C GLU A 3 -11.47 20.33 -6.76
N GLU A 4 -10.86 20.95 -5.75
CA GLU A 4 -9.42 21.25 -5.69
C GLU A 4 -8.56 19.99 -5.58
N THR A 5 -8.95 19.04 -4.72
CA THR A 5 -8.27 17.74 -4.59
C THR A 5 -8.35 16.95 -5.90
N GLY A 6 -9.53 16.90 -6.53
CA GLY A 6 -9.70 16.24 -7.83
C GLY A 6 -8.83 16.89 -8.91
N ALA A 7 -8.76 18.22 -8.95
CA ALA A 7 -7.93 18.94 -9.92
C ALA A 7 -6.43 18.62 -9.75
N HIS A 8 -5.91 18.62 -8.53
CA HIS A 8 -4.49 18.29 -8.27
C HIS A 8 -4.18 16.83 -8.58
N PHE A 9 -5.05 15.90 -8.19
CA PHE A 9 -4.90 14.49 -8.48
C PHE A 9 -4.82 14.24 -9.98
N ASN A 10 -5.80 14.74 -10.74
CA ASN A 10 -5.82 14.59 -12.20
C ASN A 10 -4.63 15.30 -12.87
N ALA A 11 -4.23 16.48 -12.37
CA ALA A 11 -3.06 17.18 -12.89
C ALA A 11 -1.75 16.42 -12.66
N ALA A 12 -1.63 15.67 -11.56
CA ALA A 12 -0.49 14.81 -11.31
C ALA A 12 -0.49 13.61 -12.28
N LEU A 13 -1.63 12.91 -12.39
CA LEU A 13 -1.75 11.71 -13.21
C LEU A 13 -1.58 11.97 -14.72
N LYS A 14 -1.98 13.15 -15.22
CA LYS A 14 -1.75 13.54 -16.63
C LYS A 14 -0.28 13.55 -17.06
N LYS A 15 0.65 13.70 -16.10
CA LYS A 15 2.10 13.72 -16.36
C LYS A 15 2.78 12.38 -16.06
N MET A 16 2.00 11.35 -15.75
CA MET A 16 2.49 10.03 -15.40
C MET A 16 2.78 9.23 -16.66
N GLU A 17 4.07 8.98 -16.90
CA GLU A 17 4.53 8.16 -18.03
C GLU A 17 4.68 6.69 -17.60
N THR A 18 5.76 6.35 -16.90
CA THR A 18 6.11 4.97 -16.53
C THR A 18 6.00 4.69 -15.03
N ALA A 19 5.96 5.72 -14.19
CA ALA A 19 5.85 5.59 -12.76
C ALA A 19 4.48 5.05 -12.31
N GLY A 20 4.43 4.57 -11.08
CA GLY A 20 3.17 4.28 -10.39
C GLY A 20 2.52 5.55 -9.84
N MET A 21 1.29 5.42 -9.33
CA MET A 21 0.55 6.57 -8.78
C MET A 21 1.19 7.10 -7.50
N GLY A 22 1.68 6.22 -6.61
CA GLY A 22 2.23 6.66 -5.33
C GLY A 22 3.46 7.56 -5.49
N GLU A 23 4.40 7.17 -6.36
CA GLU A 23 5.55 7.99 -6.72
C GLU A 23 5.14 9.29 -7.43
N THR A 24 4.23 9.20 -8.41
CA THR A 24 3.75 10.35 -9.17
C THR A 24 3.15 11.41 -8.25
N LEU A 25 2.23 11.01 -7.36
CA LEU A 25 1.57 11.89 -6.41
C LEU A 25 2.56 12.44 -5.38
N GLY A 26 3.46 11.60 -4.85
CA GLY A 26 4.50 12.03 -3.92
C GLY A 26 5.41 13.10 -4.52
N SER A 27 5.89 12.88 -5.75
CA SER A 27 6.71 13.84 -6.48
C SER A 27 5.97 15.14 -6.78
N TYR A 28 4.68 15.06 -7.10
CA TYR A 28 3.83 16.21 -7.36
C TYR A 28 3.70 17.10 -6.13
N ILE A 29 3.36 16.52 -4.98
CA ILE A 29 3.21 17.24 -3.69
C ILE A 29 4.50 17.99 -3.35
N VAL A 30 5.66 17.32 -3.50
CA VAL A 30 6.98 17.90 -3.21
C VAL A 30 7.33 19.02 -4.19
N LYS A 31 7.20 18.78 -5.50
CA LYS A 31 7.55 19.77 -6.54
C LYS A 31 6.65 21.00 -6.50
N LYS A 32 5.36 20.82 -6.17
CA LYS A 32 4.39 21.91 -6.02
C LYS A 32 4.47 22.65 -4.68
N LYS A 33 5.31 22.17 -3.74
CA LYS A 33 5.45 22.74 -2.38
C LYS A 33 4.09 22.89 -1.70
N MET A 34 3.24 21.87 -1.80
CA MET A 34 1.90 21.93 -1.21
C MET A 34 1.99 22.10 0.32
N PRO A 35 1.01 22.78 0.95
CA PRO A 35 0.95 22.89 2.41
C PRO A 35 1.01 21.51 3.08
N HIS A 36 1.72 21.41 4.21
CA HIS A 36 1.85 20.19 5.02
C HIS A 36 2.46 18.98 4.29
N ALA A 37 3.24 19.21 3.22
CA ALA A 37 3.92 18.14 2.48
C ALA A 37 4.86 17.28 3.37
N ASP A 38 5.32 17.81 4.48
CA ASP A 38 6.11 17.10 5.50
C ASP A 38 5.29 16.05 6.29
N MET A 39 3.96 16.22 6.38
CA MET A 39 3.05 15.26 7.01
C MET A 39 2.51 14.21 6.03
N SER A 40 2.74 14.35 4.73
CA SER A 40 2.21 13.44 3.70
C SER A 40 3.09 12.20 3.52
N LEU A 41 2.52 11.00 3.68
CA LEU A 41 3.21 9.73 3.45
C LEU A 41 3.76 9.62 2.02
N LEU A 42 2.99 10.09 1.01
CA LEU A 42 3.40 10.06 -0.39
C LEU A 42 4.65 10.95 -0.62
N ALA A 43 4.62 12.17 -0.07
CA ALA A 43 5.73 13.11 -0.21
C ALA A 43 6.98 12.65 0.56
N ARG A 44 6.80 12.09 1.77
CA ARG A 44 7.90 11.54 2.57
C ARG A 44 8.50 10.29 1.93
N GLY A 45 7.67 9.39 1.39
CA GLY A 45 8.13 8.24 0.63
C GLY A 45 8.99 8.65 -0.56
N PHE A 46 8.50 9.59 -1.38
CA PHE A 46 9.26 10.14 -2.50
C PHE A 46 10.59 10.79 -2.07
N LYS A 47 10.60 11.58 -0.99
CA LYS A 47 11.84 12.24 -0.50
C LYS A 47 12.87 11.28 0.08
N LEU A 48 12.42 10.15 0.65
CA LEU A 48 13.27 9.16 1.31
C LEU A 48 13.63 7.99 0.39
N ASP A 49 13.23 8.03 -0.88
CA ASP A 49 13.37 6.92 -1.83
C ASP A 49 12.77 5.60 -1.30
N ILE A 50 11.64 5.71 -0.59
CA ILE A 50 10.87 4.57 -0.09
C ILE A 50 9.67 4.38 -1.02
N PRO A 51 9.54 3.21 -1.69
CA PRO A 51 8.40 2.94 -2.56
C PRO A 51 7.06 3.10 -1.82
N VAL A 52 6.18 3.91 -2.41
CA VAL A 52 4.77 3.99 -2.00
C VAL A 52 3.93 3.66 -3.21
N THR A 53 2.99 2.75 -3.04
CA THR A 53 2.08 2.30 -4.10
C THR A 53 0.64 2.63 -3.74
N VAL A 54 -0.19 2.94 -4.75
CA VAL A 54 -1.63 3.17 -4.59
C VAL A 54 -2.38 2.15 -5.45
N HIS A 55 -3.17 1.31 -4.79
CA HIS A 55 -3.96 0.27 -5.44
C HIS A 55 -5.43 0.67 -5.48
N VAL A 56 -5.88 1.15 -6.63
CA VAL A 56 -7.19 1.78 -6.79
C VAL A 56 -8.28 0.72 -7.00
N ALA A 57 -9.36 0.81 -6.21
CA ALA A 57 -10.63 0.17 -6.53
C ALA A 57 -11.52 1.19 -7.22
N ILE A 58 -11.73 1.03 -8.54
CA ILE A 58 -12.50 2.02 -9.31
C ILE A 58 -13.92 2.12 -8.73
N GLY A 59 -14.35 3.35 -8.44
CA GLY A 59 -15.62 3.65 -7.79
C GLY A 59 -15.58 3.73 -6.25
N SER A 60 -14.45 3.40 -5.59
CA SER A 60 -14.32 3.59 -4.13
C SER A 60 -13.98 5.02 -3.73
N ASP A 61 -13.18 5.69 -4.56
CA ASP A 61 -12.64 7.01 -4.22
C ASP A 61 -13.49 8.14 -4.82
N ILE A 62 -13.63 9.23 -4.07
CA ILE A 62 -14.43 10.41 -4.46
C ILE A 62 -13.91 11.06 -5.76
N THR A 63 -12.62 10.91 -6.07
CA THR A 63 -11.99 11.45 -7.27
C THR A 63 -12.52 10.80 -8.55
N HIS A 64 -13.08 9.59 -8.48
CA HIS A 64 -13.64 8.87 -9.63
C HIS A 64 -14.94 9.49 -10.16
N ALA A 65 -15.69 10.19 -9.32
CA ALA A 65 -16.94 10.86 -9.72
C ALA A 65 -16.71 12.24 -10.33
N GLY A 66 -15.48 12.74 -10.33
CA GLY A 66 -15.13 14.07 -10.83
C GLY A 66 -15.02 14.12 -12.36
N PRO A 67 -15.38 15.25 -13.01
CA PRO A 67 -15.36 15.37 -14.47
C PRO A 67 -13.97 15.29 -15.10
N GLY A 68 -12.91 15.48 -14.31
CA GLY A 68 -11.52 15.40 -14.77
C GLY A 68 -10.88 14.01 -14.69
N VAL A 69 -11.65 12.98 -14.29
CA VAL A 69 -11.14 11.62 -14.10
C VAL A 69 -10.60 11.06 -15.42
N ASP A 70 -9.40 10.47 -15.34
CA ASP A 70 -8.75 9.79 -16.46
C ASP A 70 -8.56 8.31 -16.09
N GLY A 71 -9.47 7.46 -16.60
CA GLY A 71 -9.45 6.03 -16.32
C GLY A 71 -8.24 5.31 -16.89
N GLU A 72 -7.68 5.79 -18.00
CA GLU A 72 -6.46 5.23 -18.60
C GLU A 72 -5.26 5.51 -17.69
N ALA A 73 -5.12 6.75 -17.22
CA ALA A 73 -4.07 7.13 -16.29
C ALA A 73 -4.17 6.34 -14.97
N ILE A 74 -5.38 6.23 -14.39
CA ILE A 74 -5.60 5.44 -13.17
C ILE A 74 -5.22 3.97 -13.39
N GLY A 75 -5.72 3.36 -14.46
CA GLY A 75 -5.44 1.95 -14.78
C GLY A 75 -3.95 1.68 -14.99
N ARG A 76 -3.25 2.56 -15.73
CA ARG A 76 -1.81 2.50 -15.92
C ARG A 76 -1.06 2.62 -14.60
N GLY A 77 -1.39 3.64 -13.81
CA GLY A 77 -0.70 3.94 -12.56
C GLY A 77 -0.87 2.85 -11.50
N THR A 78 -2.10 2.36 -11.28
CA THR A 78 -2.34 1.29 -10.30
C THR A 78 -1.71 -0.04 -10.72
N LEU A 79 -1.60 -0.31 -12.03
CA LEU A 79 -0.93 -1.51 -12.55
C LEU A 79 0.59 -1.41 -12.41
N ASN A 80 1.16 -0.24 -12.68
CA ASN A 80 2.59 0.02 -12.42
C ASN A 80 2.92 -0.12 -10.94
N ASP A 81 2.08 0.42 -10.05
CA ASP A 81 2.18 0.24 -8.61
C ASP A 81 2.06 -1.24 -8.20
N PHE A 82 1.17 -2.02 -8.83
CA PHE A 82 1.10 -3.46 -8.59
C PHE A 82 2.39 -4.20 -8.99
N LYS A 83 3.00 -3.84 -10.13
CA LYS A 83 4.29 -4.42 -10.55
C LYS A 83 5.41 -4.05 -9.58
N LEU A 84 5.49 -2.78 -9.18
CA LEU A 84 6.46 -2.31 -8.19
C LEU A 84 6.30 -3.05 -6.86
N PHE A 85 5.07 -3.13 -6.34
CA PHE A 85 4.77 -3.88 -5.12
C PHE A 85 5.13 -5.36 -5.24
N THR A 86 4.87 -5.98 -6.40
CA THR A 86 5.29 -7.38 -6.65
C THR A 86 6.81 -7.54 -6.57
N GLY A 87 7.59 -6.59 -7.11
CA GLY A 87 9.05 -6.58 -6.97
C GLY A 87 9.55 -6.29 -5.55
N VAL A 88 8.75 -5.63 -4.69
CA VAL A 88 9.03 -5.52 -3.26
C VAL A 88 8.73 -6.85 -2.56
N VAL A 89 7.59 -7.47 -2.85
CA VAL A 89 7.16 -8.75 -2.28
C VAL A 89 8.11 -9.89 -2.65
N SER A 90 8.73 -9.88 -3.83
CA SER A 90 9.74 -10.90 -4.18
C SER A 90 10.94 -10.92 -3.23
N ARG A 91 11.22 -9.82 -2.54
CA ARG A 91 12.29 -9.70 -1.55
C ARG A 91 11.81 -9.90 -0.11
N LEU A 92 10.59 -10.39 0.11
CA LEU A 92 9.97 -10.51 1.43
C LEU A 92 10.53 -11.67 2.27
N LYS A 93 11.46 -12.49 1.76
CA LYS A 93 12.03 -13.62 2.50
C LYS A 93 12.50 -13.20 3.90
N SER A 94 12.04 -13.92 4.93
CA SER A 94 12.33 -13.61 6.34
C SER A 94 11.93 -12.20 6.81
N GLY A 95 11.13 -11.48 6.02
CA GLY A 95 10.61 -10.16 6.33
C GLY A 95 9.25 -10.19 7.01
N VAL A 96 8.58 -9.04 7.03
CA VAL A 96 7.25 -8.88 7.64
C VAL A 96 6.33 -8.09 6.71
N TYR A 97 5.11 -8.57 6.54
CA TYR A 97 4.02 -7.87 5.87
C TYR A 97 2.93 -7.51 6.86
N PHE A 98 2.55 -6.23 6.93
CA PHE A 98 1.44 -5.74 7.74
C PHE A 98 0.26 -5.35 6.82
N ASN A 99 -0.87 -6.01 7.00
CA ASN A 99 -2.16 -5.57 6.50
C ASN A 99 -2.86 -4.76 7.59
N VAL A 100 -2.99 -3.45 7.40
CA VAL A 100 -3.59 -2.55 8.39
C VAL A 100 -4.87 -1.96 7.81
N GLY A 101 -6.01 -2.25 8.44
CA GLY A 101 -7.31 -1.63 8.13
C GLY A 101 -7.89 -1.91 6.74
N SER A 102 -7.38 -2.91 6.02
CA SER A 102 -7.93 -3.31 4.71
C SER A 102 -8.54 -4.70 4.76
N SER A 103 -9.85 -4.78 4.57
CA SER A 103 -10.59 -6.04 4.56
C SER A 103 -10.65 -6.70 3.18
N VAL A 104 -10.35 -5.97 2.09
CA VAL A 104 -10.51 -6.48 0.71
C VAL A 104 -9.33 -6.11 -0.19
N VAL A 105 -9.09 -4.83 -0.48
CA VAL A 105 -8.16 -4.41 -1.54
C VAL A 105 -6.72 -4.91 -1.28
N LEU A 106 -6.13 -4.59 -0.14
CA LEU A 106 -4.74 -4.98 0.15
C LEU A 106 -4.59 -6.50 0.35
N PRO A 107 -5.49 -7.23 1.04
CA PRO A 107 -5.44 -8.69 1.08
C PRO A 107 -5.43 -9.34 -0.31
N GLU A 108 -6.25 -8.85 -1.22
CA GLU A 108 -6.31 -9.38 -2.59
C GLU A 108 -5.04 -8.99 -3.37
N VAL A 109 -4.58 -7.74 -3.31
CA VAL A 109 -3.33 -7.31 -3.95
C VAL A 109 -2.14 -8.12 -3.47
N PHE A 110 -1.99 -8.30 -2.16
CA PHE A 110 -0.88 -9.03 -1.54
C PHE A 110 -0.80 -10.48 -2.01
N ILE A 111 -1.90 -11.23 -1.95
CA ILE A 111 -1.85 -12.64 -2.35
C ILE A 111 -1.53 -12.80 -3.84
N LYS A 112 -1.95 -11.87 -4.71
CA LYS A 112 -1.61 -11.91 -6.16
C LYS A 112 -0.15 -11.55 -6.40
N ALA A 113 0.37 -10.53 -5.71
CA ALA A 113 1.78 -10.16 -5.78
C ALA A 113 2.67 -11.32 -5.29
N LEU A 114 2.32 -11.96 -4.17
CA LEU A 114 3.05 -13.12 -3.64
C LEU A 114 3.02 -14.30 -4.61
N SER A 115 1.84 -14.64 -5.15
CA SER A 115 1.73 -15.71 -6.14
C SER A 115 2.55 -15.41 -7.40
N ALA A 116 2.52 -14.17 -7.89
CA ALA A 116 3.31 -13.75 -9.05
C ALA A 116 4.81 -13.86 -8.79
N ALA A 117 5.29 -13.39 -7.64
CA ALA A 117 6.70 -13.49 -7.25
C ALA A 117 7.16 -14.95 -7.19
N ARG A 118 6.42 -15.82 -6.50
CA ARG A 118 6.74 -17.26 -6.41
C ARG A 118 6.72 -17.96 -7.78
N ASN A 119 5.74 -17.63 -8.63
CA ASN A 119 5.64 -18.19 -9.98
C ASN A 119 6.80 -17.78 -10.90
N LEU A 120 7.45 -16.64 -10.61
CA LEU A 120 8.65 -16.19 -11.31
C LEU A 120 9.95 -16.83 -10.75
N GLY A 121 9.84 -17.71 -9.76
CA GLY A 121 10.98 -18.45 -9.18
C GLY A 121 11.61 -17.81 -7.95
N GLU A 122 11.04 -16.73 -7.44
CA GLU A 122 11.56 -16.04 -6.26
C GLU A 122 11.26 -16.83 -4.97
N ASP A 123 12.29 -17.00 -4.13
CA ASP A 123 12.13 -17.63 -2.81
C ASP A 123 11.54 -16.65 -1.81
N VAL A 124 10.20 -16.66 -1.71
CA VAL A 124 9.45 -15.86 -0.73
C VAL A 124 8.93 -16.75 0.39
N SER A 125 9.84 -17.15 1.29
CA SER A 125 9.59 -18.05 2.43
C SER A 125 9.99 -17.43 3.77
N GLY A 126 9.56 -18.06 4.87
CA GLY A 126 9.99 -17.72 6.23
C GLY A 126 9.58 -16.35 6.74
N PHE A 127 8.62 -15.67 6.10
CA PHE A 127 8.18 -14.33 6.49
C PHE A 127 7.01 -14.37 7.47
N MET A 128 6.78 -13.24 8.14
CA MET A 128 5.63 -13.04 9.02
C MET A 128 4.57 -12.19 8.33
N THR A 129 3.30 -12.55 8.51
CA THR A 129 2.17 -11.70 8.14
C THR A 129 1.39 -11.28 9.36
N VAL A 130 0.94 -10.02 9.37
CA VAL A 130 0.11 -9.47 10.43
C VAL A 130 -1.14 -8.88 9.81
N ASN A 131 -2.32 -9.33 10.23
CA ASN A 131 -3.56 -8.62 9.99
C ASN A 131 -3.93 -7.79 11.22
N MET A 132 -3.92 -6.46 11.10
CA MET A 132 -4.28 -5.53 12.16
C MET A 132 -5.57 -4.78 11.79
N ASP A 133 -6.68 -5.14 12.42
CA ASP A 133 -7.99 -4.56 12.13
C ASP A 133 -8.90 -4.53 13.37
N MET A 134 -9.88 -3.63 13.39
CA MET A 134 -10.88 -3.57 14.46
C MET A 134 -11.84 -4.76 14.39
N ILE A 135 -12.15 -5.22 13.17
CA ILE A 135 -13.08 -6.32 12.90
C ILE A 135 -12.39 -7.36 12.02
N GLN A 136 -12.38 -8.61 12.49
CA GLN A 136 -11.73 -9.70 11.78
C GLN A 136 -12.62 -10.29 10.69
N SER A 137 -12.32 -9.94 9.43
CA SER A 137 -13.00 -10.47 8.26
C SER A 137 -12.40 -11.80 7.78
N TYR A 138 -13.19 -12.61 7.06
CA TYR A 138 -12.70 -13.89 6.53
C TYR A 138 -11.56 -13.72 5.52
N ARG A 139 -11.61 -12.67 4.68
CA ARG A 139 -10.62 -12.44 3.61
C ARG A 139 -9.22 -12.21 4.17
N PRO A 140 -8.97 -11.26 5.10
CA PRO A 140 -7.64 -11.12 5.68
C PRO A 140 -7.19 -12.38 6.44
N ARG A 141 -8.10 -13.08 7.13
CA ARG A 141 -7.79 -14.35 7.79
C ARG A 141 -7.23 -15.38 6.81
N VAL A 142 -7.83 -15.50 5.63
CA VAL A 142 -7.38 -16.48 4.62
C VAL A 142 -6.19 -15.94 3.82
N ASN A 143 -6.32 -14.74 3.24
CA ASN A 143 -5.39 -14.19 2.24
C ASN A 143 -4.18 -13.47 2.83
N VAL A 144 -4.18 -13.17 4.13
CA VAL A 144 -3.04 -12.56 4.83
C VAL A 144 -2.48 -13.54 5.86
N VAL A 145 -3.33 -14.06 6.75
CA VAL A 145 -2.87 -14.80 7.95
C VAL A 145 -2.56 -16.27 7.65
N ASN A 146 -3.40 -16.96 6.86
CA ASN A 146 -3.27 -18.41 6.70
C ASN A 146 -2.53 -18.82 5.43
N ARG A 147 -3.06 -18.47 4.25
CA ARG A 147 -2.56 -18.97 2.95
C ARG A 147 -1.14 -18.51 2.60
N PRO A 148 -0.72 -17.26 2.85
CA PRO A 148 0.61 -16.80 2.45
C PRO A 148 1.77 -17.58 3.09
N VAL A 149 1.55 -18.04 4.33
CA VAL A 149 2.55 -18.64 5.21
C VAL A 149 2.26 -20.12 5.51
N SER A 150 1.37 -20.76 4.73
CA SER A 150 0.97 -22.16 4.95
C SER A 150 2.14 -23.14 4.92
N ASP A 151 3.14 -22.84 4.08
CA ASP A 151 4.29 -23.71 3.87
C ASP A 151 5.46 -23.31 4.76
N SER A 152 5.63 -22.01 4.99
CA SER A 152 6.74 -21.44 5.78
C SER A 152 6.38 -20.03 6.24
N GLY A 153 6.61 -19.74 7.52
CA GLY A 153 6.36 -18.42 8.12
C GLY A 153 5.37 -18.46 9.27
N ARG A 154 4.85 -17.29 9.64
CA ARG A 154 3.86 -17.15 10.73
C ARG A 154 2.84 -16.07 10.41
N GLY A 155 1.56 -16.40 10.57
CA GLY A 155 0.46 -15.45 10.51
C GLY A 155 -0.01 -15.02 11.89
N VAL A 156 -0.28 -13.73 12.06
CA VAL A 156 -0.80 -13.15 13.30
C VAL A 156 -2.01 -12.27 13.00
N SER A 157 -3.06 -12.41 13.80
CA SER A 157 -4.18 -11.46 13.83
C SER A 157 -4.10 -10.61 15.08
N LEU A 158 -4.08 -9.29 14.91
CA LEU A 158 -4.19 -8.32 15.99
C LEU A 158 -5.53 -7.60 15.84
N THR A 159 -6.36 -7.68 16.88
CA THR A 159 -7.69 -7.05 16.89
C THR A 159 -7.70 -5.87 17.83
N GLY A 160 -8.01 -4.69 17.31
CA GLY A 160 -8.08 -3.47 18.11
C GLY A 160 -8.18 -2.21 17.29
N HIS A 161 -8.46 -1.11 17.98
CA HIS A 161 -8.54 0.24 17.44
C HIS A 161 -7.18 0.72 16.92
N HIS A 162 -7.11 1.17 15.66
CA HIS A 162 -5.84 1.58 15.03
C HIS A 162 -5.19 2.76 15.74
N GLU A 163 -6.00 3.67 16.28
CA GLU A 163 -5.59 4.82 17.09
C GLU A 163 -4.85 4.44 18.38
N ILE A 164 -5.00 3.19 18.84
CA ILE A 164 -4.26 2.63 19.99
C ILE A 164 -3.13 1.73 19.49
N MET A 165 -3.43 0.82 18.56
CA MET A 165 -2.53 -0.24 18.13
C MET A 165 -1.30 0.30 17.37
N ILE A 166 -1.47 1.31 16.51
CA ILE A 166 -0.36 1.87 15.73
C ILE A 166 0.62 2.62 16.64
N PRO A 167 0.19 3.55 17.54
CA PRO A 167 1.11 4.19 18.48
C PRO A 167 1.83 3.21 19.40
N LEU A 168 1.14 2.17 19.88
CA LEU A 168 1.76 1.15 20.74
C LEU A 168 2.84 0.36 19.98
N LEU A 169 2.55 -0.09 18.76
CA LEU A 169 3.53 -0.77 17.93
C LEU A 169 4.76 0.12 17.66
N TYR A 170 4.53 1.38 17.31
CA TYR A 170 5.60 2.36 17.11
C TYR A 170 6.45 2.54 18.36
N HIS A 171 5.80 2.67 19.53
CA HIS A 171 6.51 2.81 20.80
C HIS A 171 7.38 1.59 21.09
N LEU A 172 6.85 0.38 21.00
CA LEU A 172 7.59 -0.86 21.24
C LEU A 172 8.81 -0.99 20.31
N LEU A 173 8.65 -0.68 19.03
CA LEU A 173 9.75 -0.76 18.04
C LEU A 173 10.85 0.29 18.23
N THR A 174 10.53 1.42 18.87
CA THR A 174 11.48 2.52 19.10
C THR A 174 12.11 2.46 20.48
N SER A 175 11.40 1.95 21.50
CA SER A 175 11.91 1.77 22.85
C SER A 175 12.91 0.62 22.95
N GLU A 176 12.77 -0.45 22.16
CA GLU A 176 13.74 -1.57 22.15
C GLU A 176 15.11 -1.20 21.54
N LYS A 177 15.21 -0.05 20.87
CA LYS A 177 16.48 0.47 20.31
C LYS A 177 17.24 1.40 21.25
N SER A 178 16.75 1.56 22.49
CA SER A 178 17.38 2.36 23.58
C SER A 178 17.95 1.44 24.64
#